data_AF-A0A382MRL2-F1
#
_entry.id   AF-A0A382MRL2-F1
#
_cell.length_a   1.000
_cell.length_b   1.000
_cell.length_c   1.000
_cell.angle_alpha   90.00
_cell.angle_beta   90.00
_cell.angle_gamma   90.00
#
_symmetry.space_group_name_H-M   'P 1'
#
loop_
_entity.id
_entity.type
_entity.pdbx_description
1 polymer ?
#
loop_
_entity_poly.entity_id
_entity_poly.type
_entity_poly.pdbx_seq_one_letter_code
_entity_poly.pdbx_strand_id
1 'polypeptide(L)'
;MTKSNIAHTVLERKNATQTMLIGIYSGLVALFVCLIGMVETFGERDIIGGIISMGHTMLIIIAMGGGAIAVNKLREDISTPTAKSNKASFLIEILVGITSGLIVGTTLSVFVFATALVDMRSVLINVSPGLLEMLTLQKPVSQVVMTITILGSLLGGLGAAIFNITPRIRLPLVVGLASVVSLGMLRDMMKIILSREGWPSVLLNFLVKNQGLSITGAITIFATTVVLVTIWPHIPAIYDKIIRVVVTYVPRALQLTVSIIFAITLAMRIFWFIAISDKDLPVLPICN
;
A
#
# COMPACT_ATOMS: atom_id res chain seq x y z
N MET A 1 18.33 45.48 -1.86
CA MET A 1 18.80 44.12 -1.50
C MET A 1 18.07 43.48 -0.31
N THR A 2 17.34 44.22 0.53
CA THR A 2 16.68 43.70 1.75
C THR A 2 15.36 42.95 1.53
N LYS A 3 14.52 43.33 0.54
CA LYS A 3 13.20 42.68 0.33
C LYS A 3 13.28 41.22 -0.15
N SER A 4 14.31 40.84 -0.92
CA SER A 4 14.48 39.47 -1.41
C SER A 4 14.84 38.50 -0.28
N ASN A 5 15.78 38.87 0.60
CA ASN A 5 16.16 38.03 1.76
C ASN A 5 15.01 37.84 2.77
N ILE A 6 14.15 38.85 2.94
CA ILE A 6 12.98 38.73 3.82
C ILE A 6 11.95 37.76 3.22
N ALA A 7 11.74 37.78 1.90
CA ALA A 7 10.84 36.84 1.24
C ALA A 7 11.34 35.39 1.31
N HIS A 8 12.64 35.17 1.09
CA HIS A 8 13.23 33.83 1.20
C HIS A 8 13.15 33.26 2.62
N THR A 9 13.44 34.06 3.64
CA THR A 9 13.38 33.60 5.05
C THR A 9 11.95 33.33 5.53
N VAL A 10 10.96 34.10 5.06
CA VAL A 10 9.54 33.87 5.40
C VAL A 10 9.01 32.60 4.73
N LEU A 11 9.37 32.35 3.46
CA LEU A 11 8.99 31.11 2.76
C LEU A 11 9.63 29.87 3.40
N GLU A 12 10.90 29.95 3.78
CA GLU A 12 11.61 28.86 4.44
C GLU A 12 10.98 28.50 5.80
N ARG A 13 10.62 29.52 6.60
CA ARG A 13 9.98 29.31 7.92
C ARG A 13 8.56 28.74 7.81
N LYS A 14 7.79 29.18 6.80
CA LYS A 14 6.44 28.65 6.53
C LYS A 14 6.50 27.17 6.13
N ASN A 15 7.42 26.80 5.24
CA ASN A 15 7.58 25.43 4.75
C ASN A 15 8.06 24.48 5.87
N ALA A 16 8.97 24.93 6.73
CA ALA A 16 9.43 24.17 7.89
C ALA A 16 8.29 23.88 8.88
N THR A 17 7.47 24.89 9.17
CA THR A 17 6.32 24.76 10.09
C THR A 17 5.29 23.77 9.53
N GLN A 18 4.99 23.84 8.24
CA GLN A 18 4.05 22.90 7.60
C GLN A 18 4.58 21.46 7.57
N THR A 19 5.86 21.27 7.28
CA THR A 19 6.50 19.94 7.32
C THR A 19 6.38 19.33 8.71
N MET A 20 6.64 20.13 9.75
CA MET A 20 6.53 19.70 11.13
C MET A 20 5.09 19.33 11.50
N LEU A 21 4.11 20.15 11.09
CA LEU A 21 2.70 19.86 11.32
C LEU A 21 2.27 18.54 10.65
N ILE A 22 2.67 18.29 9.40
CA ILE A 22 2.35 17.04 8.69
C ILE A 22 2.99 15.84 9.40
N GLY A 23 4.24 15.97 9.86
CA GLY A 23 4.91 14.96 10.68
C GLY A 23 4.17 14.68 11.99
N ILE A 24 3.71 15.72 12.69
CA ILE A 24 2.94 15.58 13.93
C ILE A 24 1.59 14.91 13.67
N TYR A 25 0.85 15.32 12.64
CA TYR A 25 -0.43 14.70 12.29
C TYR A 25 -0.27 13.22 11.91
N SER A 26 0.73 12.89 11.10
CA SER A 26 1.00 11.48 10.74
C SER A 26 1.46 10.65 11.94
N GLY A 27 2.26 11.22 12.84
CA GLY A 27 2.64 10.59 14.11
C GLY A 27 1.44 10.36 15.03
N LEU A 28 0.54 11.34 15.13
CA LEU A 28 -0.68 11.24 15.93
C LEU A 28 -1.64 10.20 15.36
N VAL A 29 -1.78 10.12 14.03
CA VAL A 29 -2.57 9.07 13.35
C VAL A 29 -1.97 7.70 13.63
N ALA A 30 -0.64 7.53 13.52
CA ALA A 30 0.02 6.28 13.85
C ALA A 30 -0.24 5.85 15.31
N LEU A 31 -0.12 6.80 16.24
CA LEU A 31 -0.40 6.57 17.66
C LEU A 31 -1.87 6.20 17.89
N PHE A 32 -2.81 6.92 17.28
CA PHE A 32 -4.24 6.63 17.38
C PHE A 32 -4.60 5.22 16.88
N VAL A 33 -4.02 4.81 15.74
CA VAL A 33 -4.22 3.47 15.17
C VAL A 33 -3.64 2.38 16.07
N CYS A 34 -2.49 2.63 16.70
CA CYS A 34 -1.94 1.75 17.74
C CYS A 34 -2.88 1.65 18.95
N LEU A 35 -3.36 2.78 19.44
CA LEU A 35 -4.21 2.84 20.63
C LEU A 35 -5.61 2.26 20.45
N ILE A 36 -6.11 2.17 19.22
CA ILE A 36 -7.38 1.47 18.91
C ILE A 36 -7.20 -0.05 18.86
N GLY A 37 -5.96 -0.57 18.93
CA GLY A 37 -5.71 -2.02 18.87
C GLY A 37 -5.84 -2.58 17.45
N MET A 38 -5.94 -1.70 16.46
CA MET A 38 -6.03 -2.10 15.05
C MET A 38 -4.72 -2.76 14.59
N VAL A 39 -3.57 -2.24 15.02
CA VAL A 39 -2.24 -2.80 14.67
C VAL A 39 -2.06 -4.21 15.21
N GLU A 40 -2.55 -4.48 16.43
CA GLU A 40 -2.41 -5.78 17.07
C GLU A 40 -3.37 -6.82 16.48
N THR A 41 -4.63 -6.45 16.28
CA THR A 41 -5.63 -7.36 15.68
C THR A 41 -5.25 -7.77 14.26
N PHE A 42 -4.66 -6.85 13.49
CA PHE A 42 -4.05 -7.20 12.20
C PHE A 42 -2.69 -7.88 12.36
N GLY A 43 -2.02 -7.67 13.49
CA GLY A 43 -0.73 -8.22 13.84
C GLY A 43 -0.64 -9.74 13.80
N GLU A 44 -1.72 -10.41 14.18
CA GLU A 44 -1.86 -11.87 14.16
C GLU A 44 -1.86 -12.48 12.75
N ARG A 45 -2.06 -11.65 11.71
CA ARG A 45 -2.10 -12.10 10.32
C ARG A 45 -0.88 -11.62 9.55
N ASP A 46 -0.16 -12.57 8.97
CA ASP A 46 0.97 -12.28 8.10
C ASP A 46 0.51 -11.94 6.67
N ILE A 47 1.03 -10.83 6.12
CA ILE A 47 0.97 -10.57 4.68
C ILE A 47 1.93 -11.50 3.97
N ILE A 48 3.18 -11.53 4.42
CA ILE A 48 4.25 -12.38 3.88
C ILE A 48 4.67 -13.32 5.00
N GLY A 49 4.48 -14.62 4.78
CA GLY A 49 4.59 -15.61 5.85
C GLY A 49 5.93 -15.54 6.58
N GLY A 50 5.90 -15.23 7.88
CA GLY A 50 7.07 -15.20 8.76
C GLY A 50 8.03 -14.01 8.59
N ILE A 51 7.70 -12.98 7.81
CA ILE A 51 8.59 -11.81 7.61
C ILE A 51 7.88 -10.47 7.88
N ILE A 52 6.67 -10.28 7.33
CA ILE A 52 5.94 -9.00 7.44
C ILE A 52 4.49 -9.26 7.82
N SER A 53 4.13 -8.78 9.02
CA SER A 53 2.75 -8.74 9.49
C SER A 53 1.97 -7.56 8.90
N MET A 54 0.64 -7.68 8.83
CA MET A 54 -0.24 -6.59 8.43
C MET A 54 -0.08 -5.35 9.31
N GLY A 55 0.10 -5.55 10.62
CA GLY A 55 0.26 -4.45 11.58
C GLY A 55 1.49 -3.60 11.24
N HIS A 56 2.63 -4.23 10.96
CA HIS A 56 3.84 -3.54 10.51
C HIS A 56 3.62 -2.82 9.18
N THR A 57 2.90 -3.44 8.24
CA THR A 57 2.58 -2.83 6.94
C THR A 57 1.76 -1.56 7.08
N MET A 58 0.78 -1.55 7.99
CA MET A 58 -0.04 -0.36 8.26
C MET A 58 0.81 0.80 8.80
N LEU A 59 1.71 0.52 9.74
CA LEU A 59 2.64 1.52 10.26
C LEU A 59 3.61 2.04 9.19
N ILE A 60 4.12 1.15 8.34
CA ILE A 60 4.97 1.50 7.19
C ILE A 60 4.23 2.45 6.25
N ILE A 61 2.97 2.16 5.91
CA ILE A 61 2.15 2.99 5.02
C ILE A 61 1.93 4.38 5.64
N ILE A 62 1.67 4.48 6.95
CA ILE A 62 1.47 5.77 7.62
C ILE A 62 2.76 6.60 7.59
N ALA A 63 3.91 5.98 7.90
CA ALA A 63 5.21 6.67 7.88
C ALA A 63 5.60 7.12 6.46
N MET A 64 5.47 6.23 5.46
CA MET A 64 5.74 6.57 4.07
C MET A 64 4.76 7.61 3.51
N GLY A 65 3.47 7.50 3.87
CA GLY A 65 2.42 8.42 3.50
C GLY A 65 2.66 9.83 4.06
N GLY A 66 3.07 9.93 5.33
CA GLY A 66 3.47 11.20 5.95
C GLY A 66 4.60 11.89 5.17
N GLY A 67 5.65 11.15 4.80
CA GLY A 67 6.76 11.66 3.99
C GLY A 67 6.33 12.10 2.58
N ALA A 68 5.48 11.31 1.92
CA ALA A 68 4.96 11.64 0.60
C ALA A 68 4.06 12.89 0.61
N ILE A 69 3.21 13.05 1.62
CA ILE A 69 2.34 14.22 1.78
C ILE A 69 3.17 15.47 2.08
N ALA A 70 4.22 15.36 2.91
CA ALA A 70 5.12 16.46 3.21
C ALA A 70 5.82 16.98 1.94
N VAL A 71 6.33 16.08 1.09
CA VAL A 71 6.95 16.45 -0.19
C VAL A 71 5.95 17.07 -1.16
N ASN A 72 4.72 16.58 -1.22
CA ASN A 72 3.68 17.16 -2.08
C ASN A 72 3.36 18.61 -1.72
N LYS A 73 3.14 18.90 -0.43
CA LYS A 73 2.88 20.26 0.01
C LYS A 73 4.06 21.19 -0.26
N LEU A 74 5.29 20.70 -0.08
CA LEU A 74 6.49 21.47 -0.41
C LEU A 74 6.56 21.83 -1.90
N ARG A 75 6.19 20.89 -2.79
CA ARG A 75 6.16 21.14 -4.23
C ARG A 75 5.08 22.15 -4.62
N GLU A 76 3.91 22.09 -4.00
CA GLU A 76 2.83 23.07 -4.22
C GLU A 76 3.29 24.49 -3.87
N ASP A 77 3.96 24.69 -2.73
CA ASP A 77 4.45 26.02 -2.31
C ASP A 77 5.66 26.50 -3.15
N ILE A 78 6.47 25.59 -3.72
CA ILE A 78 7.61 25.93 -4.60
C ILE A 78 7.19 26.19 -6.06
N SER A 79 5.99 25.81 -6.48
CA SER A 79 5.50 25.93 -7.87
C SER A 79 5.27 27.38 -8.36
N THR A 80 5.84 28.38 -7.69
CA THR A 80 6.02 29.72 -8.26
C THR A 80 7.16 29.70 -9.30
N PRO A 81 7.10 30.47 -10.41
CA PRO A 81 7.72 30.13 -11.71
C PRO A 81 9.24 30.28 -11.81
N THR A 82 9.98 30.35 -10.70
CA THR A 82 11.41 30.75 -10.69
C THR A 82 12.38 29.66 -10.23
N ALA A 83 11.93 28.51 -9.71
CA ALA A 83 12.81 27.44 -9.26
C ALA A 83 12.99 26.34 -10.33
N LYS A 84 13.76 26.68 -11.36
CA LYS A 84 14.20 25.78 -12.43
C LYS A 84 15.00 24.60 -11.85
N SER A 85 14.44 23.40 -11.97
CA SER A 85 15.07 22.07 -12.03
C SER A 85 16.59 22.07 -11.78
N ASN A 86 17.01 21.87 -10.54
CA ASN A 86 18.38 21.48 -10.22
C ASN A 86 18.38 20.35 -9.18
N LYS A 87 19.42 19.52 -9.21
CA LYS A 87 19.64 18.34 -8.34
C LYS A 87 19.53 18.67 -6.83
N ALA A 88 19.67 19.95 -6.46
CA ALA A 88 19.45 20.47 -5.11
C ALA A 88 18.00 20.30 -4.60
N SER A 89 16.98 20.40 -5.48
CA SER A 89 15.58 20.19 -5.08
C SER A 89 15.32 18.75 -4.65
N PHE A 90 16.02 17.78 -5.25
CA PHE A 90 15.90 16.37 -4.89
C PHE A 90 16.40 16.10 -3.45
N LEU A 91 17.54 16.67 -3.08
CA LEU A 91 18.10 16.52 -1.74
C LEU A 91 17.22 17.17 -0.67
N ILE A 92 16.64 18.34 -0.96
CA ILE A 92 15.73 19.04 -0.04
C ILE A 92 14.45 18.23 0.18
N GLU A 93 13.87 17.66 -0.88
CA GLU A 93 12.67 16.82 -0.76
C GLU A 93 12.91 15.55 0.07
N ILE A 94 14.06 14.89 -0.11
CA ILE A 94 14.43 13.72 0.71
C ILE A 94 14.62 14.14 2.17
N LEU A 95 15.28 15.28 2.42
CA LEU A 95 15.53 15.76 3.77
C LEU A 95 14.22 16.09 4.50
N VAL A 96 13.22 16.63 3.78
CA VAL A 96 11.86 16.88 4.27
C VAL A 96 11.09 15.58 4.54
N GLY A 97 11.26 14.56 3.70
CA GLY A 97 10.75 13.21 3.95
C GLY A 97 11.37 12.57 5.20
N ILE A 98 12.69 12.69 5.34
CA ILE A 98 13.46 12.19 6.48
C ILE A 98 13.02 12.88 7.78
N THR A 99 12.85 14.20 7.78
CA THR A 99 12.45 14.94 8.99
C THR A 99 11.02 14.62 9.39
N SER A 100 10.09 14.52 8.45
CA SER A 100 8.72 14.08 8.75
C SER A 100 8.66 12.65 9.28
N GLY A 101 9.40 11.71 8.66
CA GLY A 101 9.52 10.33 9.14
C GLY A 101 10.19 10.23 10.52
N LEU A 102 11.16 11.10 10.80
CA LEU A 102 11.79 11.22 12.11
C LEU A 102 10.78 11.69 13.16
N ILE A 103 9.92 12.65 12.83
CA ILE A 103 8.84 13.10 13.75
C ILE A 103 7.85 11.97 14.05
N VAL A 104 7.48 11.17 13.04
CA VAL A 104 6.61 10.00 13.23
C VAL A 104 7.29 8.95 14.13
N GLY A 105 8.55 8.59 13.82
CA GLY A 105 9.31 7.60 14.57
C GLY A 105 9.60 8.04 16.01
N THR A 106 9.88 9.33 16.23
CA THR A 106 10.05 9.87 17.58
C THR A 106 8.74 9.87 18.36
N THR A 107 7.61 10.22 17.74
CA THR A 107 6.29 10.16 18.39
C THR A 107 5.97 8.73 18.88
N LEU A 108 6.19 7.73 18.04
CA LEU A 108 6.04 6.31 18.40
C LEU A 108 7.05 5.87 19.47
N SER A 109 8.29 6.34 19.40
CA SER A 109 9.33 5.99 20.38
C SER A 109 9.05 6.59 21.76
N VAL A 110 8.53 7.83 21.82
CA VAL A 110 8.07 8.46 23.06
C VAL A 110 6.92 7.65 23.66
N PHE A 111 6.00 7.15 22.84
CA PHE A 111 4.93 6.28 23.30
C PHE A 111 5.45 4.97 23.92
N VAL A 112 6.39 4.27 23.26
CA VAL A 112 7.01 3.04 23.79
C VAL A 112 7.81 3.31 25.08
N PHE A 113 8.45 4.47 25.19
CA PHE A 113 9.15 4.85 26.41
C PHE A 113 8.19 5.17 27.56
N ALA A 114 7.06 5.83 27.26
CA ALA A 114 6.03 6.13 28.24
C ALA A 114 5.37 4.86 28.82
N THR A 115 5.19 3.82 28.01
CA THR A 115 4.66 2.52 28.48
C THR A 115 5.63 1.74 29.36
N ALA A 116 6.93 2.07 29.34
CA ALA A 116 7.92 1.47 30.22
C ALA A 116 8.02 2.15 31.60
N LEU A 117 7.67 3.44 31.68
CA LEU A 117 7.74 4.22 32.94
C LEU A 117 6.46 4.15 33.78
N VAL A 118 5.33 3.89 33.12
CA VAL A 118 4.01 3.80 33.77
C VAL A 118 3.37 2.52 33.27
N ASP A 119 2.76 1.73 34.17
CA ASP A 119 1.86 0.63 33.82
C ASP A 119 0.60 1.22 33.16
N MET A 120 0.74 1.60 31.89
CA MET A 120 -0.28 2.21 31.05
C MET A 120 -1.50 1.30 30.86
N ARG A 121 -1.41 0.03 31.28
CA ARG A 121 -2.54 -0.91 31.38
C ARG A 121 -3.65 -0.40 32.31
N SER A 122 -3.31 0.43 33.29
CA SER A 122 -4.29 1.04 34.22
C SER A 122 -5.04 2.24 33.64
N VAL A 123 -4.49 2.88 32.60
CA VAL A 123 -5.03 4.12 31.99
C VAL A 123 -5.55 3.88 30.56
N LEU A 124 -4.96 2.94 29.83
CA LEU A 124 -5.35 2.54 28.47
C LEU A 124 -5.62 1.04 28.45
N ILE A 125 -6.89 0.67 28.60
CA ILE A 125 -7.40 -0.71 28.61
C ILE A 125 -7.02 -1.49 27.33
N ASN A 126 -6.62 -0.78 26.27
CA ASN A 126 -6.32 -1.28 24.94
C ASN A 126 -4.82 -1.37 24.62
N VAL A 127 -3.93 -1.02 25.57
CA VAL A 127 -2.49 -1.31 25.43
C VAL A 127 -2.28 -2.77 25.81
N SER A 128 -2.50 -3.65 24.83
CA SER A 128 -2.31 -5.07 24.98
C SER A 128 -0.84 -5.46 24.78
N PRO A 129 -0.34 -6.50 25.48
CA PRO A 129 1.04 -6.98 25.37
C PRO A 129 1.49 -7.31 23.95
N GLY A 130 0.59 -7.72 23.05
CA GLY A 130 0.93 -8.03 21.66
C GLY A 130 1.43 -6.80 20.88
N LEU A 131 0.84 -5.63 21.12
CA LEU A 131 1.28 -4.38 20.51
C LEU A 131 2.70 -3.98 20.96
N LEU A 132 3.00 -4.19 22.24
CA LEU A 132 4.35 -3.95 22.76
C LEU A 132 5.34 -4.94 22.17
N GLU A 133 5.02 -6.22 22.03
CA GLU A 133 5.93 -7.20 21.44
C GLU A 133 6.23 -6.89 19.97
N MET A 134 5.21 -6.48 19.20
CA MET A 134 5.35 -6.07 17.80
C MET A 134 6.17 -4.79 17.63
N LEU A 135 6.00 -3.80 18.51
CA LEU A 135 6.77 -2.55 18.48
C LEU A 135 8.17 -2.73 19.05
N THR A 136 8.36 -3.58 20.07
CA THR A 136 9.66 -3.82 20.70
C THR A 136 10.53 -4.78 19.91
N LEU A 137 10.00 -5.48 18.88
CA LEU A 137 10.76 -6.45 18.07
C LEU A 137 11.52 -7.48 18.96
N GLN A 138 10.98 -7.77 20.15
CA GLN A 138 11.61 -8.60 21.19
C GLN A 138 13.00 -8.10 21.67
N LYS A 139 13.27 -6.79 21.56
CA LYS A 139 14.54 -6.14 21.95
C LYS A 139 14.37 -5.25 23.19
N PRO A 140 15.47 -4.95 23.93
CA PRO A 140 15.42 -4.05 25.07
C PRO A 140 14.99 -2.63 24.66
N VAL A 141 14.20 -1.98 25.53
CA VAL A 141 13.54 -0.67 25.28
C VAL A 141 14.48 0.41 24.73
N SER A 142 15.73 0.46 25.22
CA SER A 142 16.73 1.43 24.76
C SER A 142 17.12 1.25 23.28
N GLN A 143 17.18 0.01 22.80
CA GLN A 143 17.46 -0.30 21.40
C GLN A 143 16.24 -0.04 20.52
N VAL A 144 15.03 -0.24 21.05
CA VAL A 144 13.77 -0.06 20.32
C VAL A 144 13.54 1.40 19.96
N VAL A 145 13.76 2.33 20.89
CA VAL A 145 13.62 3.78 20.67
C VAL A 145 14.50 4.25 19.50
N MET A 146 15.77 3.82 19.48
CA MET A 146 16.67 4.15 18.37
C MET A 146 16.23 3.47 17.07
N THR A 147 15.86 2.19 17.13
CA THR A 147 15.49 1.42 15.94
C THR A 147 14.22 1.97 15.27
N ILE A 148 13.16 2.26 16.03
CA ILE A 148 11.90 2.82 15.51
C ILE A 148 12.13 4.22 14.93
N THR A 149 12.94 5.04 15.59
CA THR A 149 13.23 6.40 15.09
C THR A 149 14.00 6.36 13.77
N ILE A 150 15.02 5.50 13.68
CA ILE A 150 15.81 5.31 12.45
C ILE A 150 14.93 4.71 11.34
N LEU A 151 14.11 3.71 11.67
CA LEU A 151 13.22 3.08 10.71
C LEU A 151 12.15 4.06 10.21
N GLY A 152 11.56 4.85 11.10
CA GLY A 152 10.60 5.90 10.74
C GLY A 152 11.21 6.96 9.81
N SER A 153 12.44 7.37 10.09
CA SER A 153 13.20 8.28 9.23
C SER A 153 13.49 7.68 7.85
N LEU A 154 13.95 6.43 7.79
CA LEU A 154 14.19 5.70 6.54
C LEU A 154 12.91 5.55 5.72
N LEU A 155 11.80 5.18 6.36
CA LEU A 155 10.50 5.01 5.72
C LEU A 155 9.93 6.34 5.20
N GLY A 156 10.06 7.43 5.98
CA GLY A 156 9.68 8.77 5.52
C GLY A 156 10.52 9.23 4.33
N GLY A 157 11.82 8.96 4.35
CA GLY A 157 12.73 9.20 3.23
C GLY A 157 12.39 8.36 1.99
N LEU A 158 12.05 7.09 2.17
CA LEU A 158 11.59 6.21 1.08
C LEU A 158 10.26 6.68 0.48
N GLY A 159 9.31 7.12 1.32
CA GLY A 159 8.06 7.72 0.88
C GLY A 159 8.28 8.96 0.02
N ALA A 160 9.18 9.84 0.45
CA ALA A 160 9.62 11.00 -0.32
C ALA A 160 10.29 10.62 -1.65
N ALA A 161 11.19 9.62 -1.62
CA ALA A 161 11.91 9.16 -2.81
C ALA A 161 10.96 8.54 -3.86
N ILE A 162 10.00 7.71 -3.46
CA ILE A 162 8.99 7.13 -4.37
C ILE A 162 8.16 8.23 -5.01
N PHE A 163 7.83 9.28 -4.27
CA PHE A 163 7.05 10.40 -4.80
C PHE A 163 7.87 11.30 -5.74
N ASN A 164 9.20 11.24 -5.65
CA ASN A 164 10.08 11.94 -6.57
C ASN A 164 10.12 11.29 -7.97
N ILE A 165 9.90 9.98 -8.06
CA ILE A 165 9.90 9.24 -9.32
C ILE A 165 8.84 9.81 -10.28
N THR A 166 9.17 9.84 -11.58
CA THR A 166 8.27 10.27 -12.66
C THR A 166 6.90 9.59 -12.54
N PRO A 167 5.78 10.34 -12.70
CA PRO A 167 4.43 9.80 -12.51
C PRO A 167 4.12 8.55 -13.34
N ARG A 168 4.80 8.37 -14.48
CA ARG A 168 4.68 7.19 -15.36
C ARG A 168 5.16 5.88 -14.71
N ILE A 169 6.14 5.93 -13.81
CA ILE A 169 6.69 4.75 -13.11
C ILE A 169 6.09 4.65 -11.69
N ARG A 170 5.76 5.79 -11.07
CA ARG A 170 5.15 5.84 -9.73
C ARG A 170 3.83 5.08 -9.68
N LEU A 171 2.97 5.28 -10.68
CA LEU A 171 1.61 4.70 -10.67
C LEU A 171 1.63 3.15 -10.72
N PRO A 172 2.37 2.49 -11.62
CA PRO A 172 2.54 1.04 -11.58
C PRO A 172 3.10 0.52 -10.25
N LEU A 173 4.06 1.24 -9.66
CA LEU A 173 4.74 0.81 -8.43
C LEU A 173 3.80 0.90 -7.21
N VAL A 174 3.10 2.03 -7.05
CA VAL A 174 2.12 2.21 -5.96
C VAL A 174 0.94 1.24 -6.10
N VAL A 175 0.43 1.06 -7.32
CA VAL A 175 -0.67 0.11 -7.58
C VAL A 175 -0.21 -1.34 -7.37
N GLY A 176 1.02 -1.67 -7.75
CA GLY A 176 1.61 -2.99 -7.50
C GLY A 176 1.80 -3.28 -6.01
N LEU A 177 2.32 -2.32 -5.23
CA LEU A 177 2.41 -2.47 -3.78
C LEU A 177 1.02 -2.58 -3.15
N ALA A 178 0.08 -1.72 -3.56
CA ALA A 178 -1.29 -1.75 -3.07
C ALA A 178 -1.98 -3.09 -3.39
N SER A 179 -1.77 -3.66 -4.58
CA SER A 179 -2.36 -4.95 -4.94
C SER A 179 -1.82 -6.09 -4.09
N VAL A 180 -0.52 -6.10 -3.79
CA VAL A 180 0.08 -7.10 -2.88
C VAL A 180 -0.52 -6.98 -1.48
N VAL A 181 -0.69 -5.77 -0.96
CA VAL A 181 -1.32 -5.55 0.36
C VAL A 181 -2.77 -5.99 0.34
N SER A 182 -3.56 -5.56 -0.66
CA SER A 182 -4.97 -5.95 -0.78
C SER A 182 -5.16 -7.46 -0.93
N LEU A 183 -4.35 -8.12 -1.75
CA LEU A 183 -4.42 -9.58 -1.93
C LEU A 183 -3.89 -10.33 -0.71
N GLY A 184 -2.88 -9.79 -0.03
CA GLY A 184 -2.45 -10.28 1.27
C GLY A 184 -3.58 -10.22 2.30
N MET A 185 -4.36 -9.13 2.32
CA MET A 185 -5.51 -8.95 3.22
C MET A 185 -6.64 -9.93 2.93
N LEU A 186 -6.87 -10.22 1.66
CA LEU A 186 -7.89 -11.16 1.21
C LEU A 186 -7.41 -12.62 1.22
N ARG A 187 -6.22 -12.92 1.76
CA ARG A 187 -5.64 -14.26 1.71
C ARG A 187 -6.57 -15.35 2.24
N ASP A 188 -7.29 -15.09 3.33
CA ASP A 188 -8.19 -16.10 3.91
C ASP A 188 -9.40 -16.36 3.01
N MET A 189 -9.93 -15.32 2.36
CA MET A 189 -10.95 -15.49 1.31
C MET A 189 -10.39 -16.25 0.10
N MET A 190 -9.16 -15.93 -0.32
CA MET A 190 -8.50 -16.62 -1.42
C MET A 190 -8.31 -18.11 -1.12
N LYS A 191 -7.91 -18.49 0.10
CA LYS A 191 -7.82 -19.91 0.50
C LYS A 191 -9.16 -20.61 0.37
N ILE A 192 -10.25 -19.98 0.81
CA ILE A 192 -11.59 -20.57 0.74
C ILE A 192 -12.00 -20.79 -0.72
N ILE A 193 -11.77 -19.80 -1.59
CA ILE A 193 -12.12 -19.88 -3.02
C ILE A 193 -11.25 -20.92 -3.76
N LEU A 194 -9.94 -20.94 -3.50
CA LEU A 194 -8.98 -21.84 -4.15
C LEU A 194 -9.02 -23.29 -3.63
N SER A 195 -9.59 -23.51 -2.43
CA SER A 195 -9.82 -24.87 -1.91
C SER A 195 -11.04 -25.54 -2.54
N ARG A 196 -11.82 -24.81 -3.36
CA ARG A 196 -12.95 -25.39 -4.10
C ARG A 196 -12.44 -26.23 -5.27
N GLU A 197 -13.02 -27.43 -5.45
CA GLU A 197 -12.66 -28.40 -6.49
C GLU A 197 -12.70 -27.76 -7.89
N GLY A 198 -11.53 -27.52 -8.48
CA GLY A 198 -11.41 -26.89 -9.79
C GLY A 198 -10.10 -26.14 -10.02
N TRP A 199 -9.36 -25.79 -8.95
CA TRP A 199 -8.06 -25.11 -9.07
C TRP A 199 -6.89 -26.06 -8.79
N PRO A 200 -5.80 -25.98 -9.57
CA PRO A 200 -4.63 -26.84 -9.35
C PRO A 200 -4.00 -26.54 -7.99
N SER A 201 -3.82 -27.57 -7.16
CA SER A 201 -3.23 -27.52 -5.81
C SER A 201 -1.82 -26.90 -5.78
N VAL A 202 -1.12 -26.94 -6.92
CA VAL A 202 0.17 -26.27 -7.15
C VAL A 202 0.03 -24.75 -7.01
N LEU A 203 -1.07 -24.15 -7.46
CA LEU A 203 -1.32 -22.71 -7.35
C LEU A 203 -1.53 -22.30 -5.89
N LEU A 204 -2.21 -23.14 -5.10
CA LEU A 204 -2.46 -22.90 -3.69
C LEU A 204 -1.16 -22.93 -2.89
N ASN A 205 -0.34 -23.98 -3.06
CA ASN A 205 0.96 -24.09 -2.39
C ASN A 205 1.97 -23.03 -2.85
N PHE A 206 1.84 -22.54 -4.09
CA PHE A 206 2.69 -21.46 -4.62
C PHE A 206 2.29 -20.08 -4.08
N LEU A 207 0.99 -19.78 -3.96
CA LEU A 207 0.51 -18.49 -3.44
C LEU A 207 0.51 -18.43 -1.92
N VAL A 208 0.27 -19.54 -1.22
CA VAL A 208 -0.02 -19.58 0.22
C VAL A 208 0.93 -20.56 0.92
N LYS A 209 1.82 -20.04 1.78
CA LYS A 209 2.70 -20.88 2.61
C LYS A 209 2.54 -20.54 4.10
N ASN A 210 2.40 -21.56 4.94
CA ASN A 210 2.25 -21.50 6.40
C ASN A 210 1.15 -20.51 6.87
N GLN A 211 1.49 -19.23 7.10
CA GLN A 211 0.58 -18.23 7.65
C GLN A 211 0.55 -16.88 6.91
N GLY A 212 1.29 -16.71 5.81
CA GLY A 212 1.14 -15.56 4.89
C GLY A 212 1.19 -15.91 3.39
N LEU A 213 1.12 -14.90 2.53
CA LEU A 213 1.39 -15.03 1.10
C LEU A 213 2.84 -15.53 0.95
N SER A 214 3.07 -16.46 0.04
CA SER A 214 4.43 -16.90 -0.27
C SER A 214 5.23 -15.73 -0.84
N ILE A 215 6.53 -15.67 -0.53
CA ILE A 215 7.44 -14.65 -1.07
C ILE A 215 7.39 -14.66 -2.61
N THR A 216 7.35 -15.84 -3.21
CA THR A 216 7.25 -16.01 -4.66
C THR A 216 5.88 -15.54 -5.19
N GLY A 217 4.81 -15.81 -4.45
CA GLY A 217 3.46 -15.31 -4.76
C GLY A 217 3.40 -13.78 -4.77
N ALA A 218 3.95 -13.14 -3.74
CA ALA A 218 4.02 -11.67 -3.64
C ALA A 218 4.76 -11.05 -4.84
N ILE A 219 5.92 -11.61 -5.21
CA ILE A 219 6.72 -11.12 -6.34
C ILE A 219 5.97 -11.28 -7.67
N THR A 220 5.33 -12.43 -7.90
CA THR A 220 4.57 -12.66 -9.14
C THR A 220 3.37 -11.74 -9.28
N ILE A 221 2.62 -11.49 -8.19
CA ILE A 221 1.50 -10.55 -8.16
C ILE A 221 1.98 -9.13 -8.43
N PHE A 222 3.06 -8.71 -7.75
CA PHE A 222 3.66 -7.40 -7.94
C PHE A 222 4.09 -7.20 -9.40
N ALA A 223 4.88 -8.13 -9.95
CA ALA A 223 5.37 -8.06 -11.31
C ALA A 223 4.22 -8.05 -12.33
N THR A 224 3.22 -8.93 -12.16
CA THR A 224 2.05 -9.00 -13.04
C THR A 224 1.26 -7.71 -13.01
N THR A 225 1.03 -7.14 -11.82
CA THR A 225 0.30 -5.86 -11.67
C THR A 225 1.07 -4.72 -12.32
N VAL A 226 2.38 -4.61 -12.08
CA VAL A 226 3.23 -3.57 -12.67
C VAL A 226 3.22 -3.65 -14.19
N VAL A 227 3.36 -4.86 -14.76
CA VAL A 227 3.30 -5.09 -16.21
C VAL A 227 1.93 -4.69 -16.77
N LEU A 228 0.84 -5.14 -16.14
CA LEU A 228 -0.51 -4.85 -16.57
C LEU A 228 -0.79 -3.34 -16.58
N VAL A 229 -0.42 -2.64 -15.51
CA VAL A 229 -0.64 -1.19 -15.36
C VAL A 229 0.24 -0.37 -16.31
N THR A 230 1.44 -0.86 -16.63
CA THR A 230 2.33 -0.20 -17.62
C THR A 230 1.81 -0.36 -19.05
N ILE A 231 1.25 -1.53 -19.36
CA ILE A 231 0.69 -1.85 -20.67
C ILE A 231 -0.68 -1.17 -20.86
N TRP A 232 -1.51 -1.08 -19.82
CA TRP A 232 -2.86 -0.52 -19.86
C TRP A 232 -3.00 0.81 -20.62
N PRO A 233 -2.18 1.85 -20.39
CA PRO A 233 -2.28 3.11 -21.13
C PRO A 233 -1.91 3.01 -22.63
N HIS A 234 -1.21 1.95 -23.05
CA HIS A 234 -0.88 1.72 -24.46
C HIS A 234 -1.99 0.94 -25.19
N ILE A 235 -2.82 0.18 -24.47
CA ILE A 235 -3.93 -0.60 -25.04
C ILE A 235 -4.95 0.28 -25.80
N PRO A 236 -5.48 1.41 -25.28
CA PRO A 236 -6.51 2.17 -25.98
C PRO A 236 -5.98 2.86 -27.25
N ALA A 237 -4.71 3.26 -27.29
CA ALA A 237 -4.09 3.84 -28.49
C ALA A 237 -3.93 2.79 -29.62
N ILE A 238 -3.60 1.55 -29.25
CA ILE A 238 -3.54 0.41 -30.16
C ILE A 238 -4.96 0.02 -30.59
N TYR A 239 -5.91 0.00 -29.67
CA TYR A 239 -7.30 -0.36 -29.91
C TYR A 239 -8.01 0.64 -30.83
N ASP A 240 -7.81 1.95 -30.66
CA ASP A 240 -8.37 2.99 -31.54
C ASP A 240 -7.77 2.91 -32.95
N LYS A 241 -6.46 2.62 -33.07
CA LYS A 241 -5.80 2.41 -34.38
C LYS A 241 -6.32 1.15 -35.09
N ILE A 242 -6.52 0.06 -34.34
CA ILE A 242 -7.05 -1.20 -34.88
C ILE A 242 -8.54 -1.06 -35.23
N ILE A 243 -9.36 -0.45 -34.37
CA ILE A 243 -10.77 -0.22 -34.64
C ILE A 243 -10.95 0.66 -35.86
N ARG A 244 -10.17 1.74 -36.03
CA ARG A 244 -10.28 2.57 -37.23
C ARG A 244 -9.98 1.78 -38.50
N VAL A 245 -8.95 0.92 -38.47
CA VAL A 245 -8.60 0.05 -39.61
C VAL A 245 -9.67 -1.02 -39.85
N VAL A 246 -10.14 -1.67 -38.78
CA VAL A 246 -11.17 -2.72 -38.84
C VAL A 246 -12.53 -2.15 -39.29
N VAL A 247 -12.97 -1.01 -38.75
CA VAL A 247 -14.23 -0.34 -39.15
C VAL A 247 -14.19 0.15 -40.61
N THR A 248 -13.01 0.47 -41.13
CA THR A 248 -12.87 0.90 -42.54
C THR A 248 -12.85 -0.29 -43.51
N TYR A 249 -12.46 -1.49 -43.05
CA TYR A 249 -12.31 -2.68 -43.91
C TYR A 249 -13.36 -3.78 -43.68
N VAL A 250 -14.11 -3.73 -42.57
CA VAL A 250 -15.03 -4.80 -42.17
C VAL A 250 -16.50 -4.36 -42.35
N PRO A 251 -17.31 -5.09 -43.13
CA PRO A 251 -18.73 -4.79 -43.28
C PRO A 251 -19.49 -5.01 -41.95
N ARG A 252 -20.51 -4.17 -41.69
CA ARG A 252 -21.35 -4.18 -40.46
C ARG A 252 -21.86 -5.57 -40.03
N ALA A 253 -22.03 -6.50 -40.97
CA ALA A 253 -22.46 -7.86 -40.72
C ALA A 253 -21.45 -8.68 -39.87
N LEU A 254 -20.14 -8.48 -40.08
CA LEU A 254 -19.11 -9.26 -39.38
C LEU A 254 -18.86 -8.74 -37.95
N GLN A 255 -19.12 -7.46 -37.68
CA GLN A 255 -19.08 -6.93 -36.31
C GLN A 255 -20.21 -7.50 -35.44
N LEU A 256 -21.39 -7.70 -36.02
CA LEU A 256 -22.52 -8.33 -35.33
C LEU A 256 -22.24 -9.80 -35.02
N THR A 257 -21.66 -10.58 -35.95
CA THR A 257 -21.36 -11.99 -35.69
C THR A 257 -20.29 -12.16 -34.61
N VAL A 258 -19.25 -11.34 -34.60
CA VAL A 258 -18.20 -11.40 -33.56
C VAL A 258 -18.77 -11.03 -32.18
N SER A 259 -19.62 -10.00 -32.09
CA SER A 259 -20.27 -9.63 -30.84
C SER A 259 -21.21 -10.73 -30.32
N ILE A 260 -21.98 -11.37 -31.21
CA ILE A 260 -22.86 -12.50 -30.87
C ILE A 260 -22.05 -13.71 -30.40
N ILE A 261 -20.95 -14.06 -31.08
CA ILE A 261 -20.07 -15.16 -30.67
C ILE A 261 -19.43 -14.88 -29.31
N PHE A 262 -19.01 -13.64 -29.06
CA PHE A 262 -18.45 -13.24 -27.77
C PHE A 262 -19.50 -13.29 -26.65
N ALA A 263 -20.73 -12.86 -26.92
CA ALA A 263 -21.85 -12.98 -25.98
C ALA A 263 -22.20 -14.45 -25.67
N ILE A 264 -22.22 -15.31 -26.68
CA ILE A 264 -22.51 -16.74 -26.53
C ILE A 264 -21.42 -17.45 -25.72
N THR A 265 -20.15 -17.17 -26.00
CA THR A 265 -19.02 -17.77 -25.25
C THR A 265 -19.01 -17.32 -23.79
N LEU A 266 -19.34 -16.05 -23.52
CA LEU A 266 -19.45 -15.52 -22.16
C LEU A 266 -20.65 -16.16 -21.42
N ALA A 267 -21.81 -16.28 -22.07
CA ALA A 267 -22.99 -16.95 -21.51
C ALA A 267 -22.72 -18.44 -21.20
N MET A 268 -22.04 -19.15 -22.11
CA MET A 268 -21.64 -20.55 -21.90
C MET A 268 -20.70 -20.71 -20.70
N ARG A 269 -19.75 -19.77 -20.52
CA ARG A 269 -18.82 -19.78 -19.39
C ARG A 269 -19.51 -19.48 -18.05
N ILE A 270 -20.49 -18.56 -18.05
CA ILE A 270 -21.34 -18.27 -16.88
C ILE A 270 -22.21 -19.48 -16.53
N PHE A 271 -22.82 -20.13 -17.52
CA PHE A 271 -23.64 -21.31 -17.31
C PHE A 271 -22.82 -22.47 -16.71
N TRP A 272 -21.60 -22.67 -17.21
CA TRP A 272 -20.67 -23.65 -16.64
C TRP A 272 -20.30 -23.34 -15.18
N PHE A 273 -20.12 -22.06 -14.85
CA PHE A 273 -19.84 -21.61 -13.48
C PHE A 273 -21.04 -21.78 -12.52
N ILE A 274 -22.28 -21.69 -13.02
CA ILE A 274 -23.49 -21.96 -12.25
C ILE A 274 -23.73 -23.48 -12.08
N ALA A 275 -23.51 -24.28 -13.12
CA ALA A 275 -23.73 -25.73 -13.09
C ALA A 275 -22.78 -26.48 -12.13
N ILE A 276 -21.59 -25.94 -11.84
CA ILE A 276 -20.71 -26.50 -10.80
C ILE A 276 -21.29 -26.29 -9.40
N SER A 277 -22.15 -25.28 -9.20
CA SER A 277 -22.69 -24.93 -7.89
C SER A 277 -23.82 -25.84 -7.42
N ASP A 278 -24.45 -26.58 -8.33
CA ASP A 278 -25.59 -27.46 -8.03
C ASP A 278 -25.13 -28.84 -7.50
N LYS A 279 -23.88 -29.24 -7.79
CA LYS A 279 -23.33 -30.53 -7.37
C LYS A 279 -22.93 -30.59 -5.88
N ASP A 280 -22.85 -29.44 -5.21
CA ASP A 280 -22.45 -29.31 -3.81
C ASP A 280 -23.65 -29.18 -2.84
N LEU A 281 -24.90 -29.30 -3.31
CA LEU A 281 -26.06 -29.26 -2.41
C LEU A 281 -26.11 -30.54 -1.56
N PRO A 282 -25.98 -30.46 -0.23
CA PRO A 282 -26.21 -31.62 0.63
C PRO A 282 -27.67 -32.05 0.43
N VAL A 283 -27.85 -33.29 -0.01
CA VAL A 283 -29.15 -33.93 -0.13
C VAL A 283 -29.77 -33.93 1.27
N LEU A 284 -30.73 -33.03 1.52
CA LEU A 284 -31.46 -33.01 2.78
C LEU A 284 -32.15 -34.38 2.93
N PRO A 285 -31.99 -35.08 4.07
CA PRO A 285 -32.68 -36.34 4.28
C PRO A 285 -34.18 -36.07 4.20
N ILE A 286 -34.83 -36.83 3.33
CA ILE A 286 -36.27 -36.83 3.16
C ILE A 286 -36.85 -37.26 4.51
N CYS A 287 -37.43 -36.33 5.26
CA CYS A 287 -38.21 -36.66 6.45
C CYS A 287 -39.40 -37.49 6.00
N ASN A 288 -39.38 -38.78 6.39
CA ASN A 288 -40.48 -39.72 6.27
C ASN A 288 -41.19 -39.82 7.62
#